data_AF-Q1AV12-F1
#
_entry.id   AF-Q1AV12-F1
#
_cell.length_a   1.000
_cell.length_b   1.000
_cell.length_c   1.000
_cell.angle_alpha   90.00
_cell.angle_beta   90.00
_cell.angle_gamma   90.00
#
_symmetry.space_group_name_H-M   'P 1'
#
loop_
_entity.id
_entity.type
_entity.pdbx_description
1 polymer ?
#
loop_
_entity_poly.entity_id
_entity_poly.type
_entity_poly.pdbx_seq_one_letter_code
_entity_poly.pdbx_strand_id
1 'polypeptide(L)'
;MAWYFTGLVIPGLRLRERSEADFADARRRAFLRRIGALLRRDPGSNRLLRFEQVKREFGAGGQVYLGMRSVPVSKIVGSVGRHRDFDRAFLPAKDHLRERWMRVDRMLRRRGTLPPVDLYKVGDGYFVLDGHHRVSVASYHGIEQVDARVVEFHRPSVPEARPPRTRLDARRNRAREREPERPARKVRALRSADATGWGR
;
A
#
# COMPACT_ATOMS: atom_id res chain seq x y z
N MET A 1 -7.27 -29.07 -5.61
CA MET A 1 -6.14 -29.54 -4.78
C MET A 1 -6.42 -29.17 -3.33
N ALA A 2 -7.08 -30.07 -2.60
CA ALA A 2 -7.55 -29.86 -1.24
C ALA A 2 -6.43 -30.18 -0.24
N TRP A 3 -6.07 -29.21 0.59
CA TRP A 3 -5.15 -29.40 1.71
C TRP A 3 -5.98 -29.41 3.00
N TYR A 4 -6.44 -30.58 3.43
CA TYR A 4 -6.95 -30.78 4.77
C TYR A 4 -5.89 -31.55 5.56
N PHE A 5 -5.24 -30.88 6.51
CA PHE A 5 -4.46 -31.56 7.55
C PHE A 5 -5.29 -31.56 8.83
N THR A 6 -5.94 -32.70 9.07
CA THR A 6 -6.62 -33.05 10.33
C THR A 6 -5.57 -33.17 11.43
N GLY A 7 -5.81 -32.53 12.57
CA GLY A 7 -4.91 -32.62 13.72
C GLY A 7 -5.32 -31.68 14.85
N LEU A 8 -6.43 -31.98 15.51
CA LEU A 8 -6.84 -31.33 16.74
C LEU A 8 -5.92 -31.81 17.88
N VAL A 9 -4.99 -30.95 18.33
CA VAL A 9 -4.27 -31.12 19.60
C VAL A 9 -4.38 -29.79 20.34
N ILE A 10 -4.93 -29.80 21.56
CA ILE A 10 -5.10 -28.60 22.40
C ILE A 10 -3.72 -27.93 22.63
N PRO A 11 -3.39 -26.77 22.00
CA PRO A 11 -2.00 -26.36 21.75
C PRO A 11 -1.58 -25.09 22.50
N GLY A 12 -2.14 -24.78 23.67
CA GLY A 12 -1.96 -23.48 24.33
C GLY A 12 -0.54 -23.22 24.88
N LEU A 13 -0.07 -24.09 25.78
CA LEU A 13 1.17 -23.89 26.56
C LEU A 13 2.44 -24.12 25.74
N ARG A 14 2.50 -25.21 24.97
CA ARG A 14 3.63 -25.52 24.07
C ARG A 14 3.89 -24.42 23.04
N LEU A 15 2.87 -23.69 22.61
CA LEU A 15 3.04 -22.57 21.67
C LEU A 15 3.64 -21.34 22.34
N ARG A 16 3.36 -21.10 23.63
CA ARG A 16 3.92 -19.95 24.34
C ARG A 16 5.42 -20.12 24.58
N GLU A 17 5.82 -21.28 25.08
CA GLU A 17 7.23 -21.63 25.33
C GLU A 17 8.05 -21.58 24.04
N ARG A 18 7.52 -22.13 22.94
CA ARG A 18 8.17 -22.07 21.62
C ARG A 18 8.33 -20.64 21.13
N SER A 19 7.27 -19.82 21.16
CA SER A 19 7.38 -18.41 20.76
C SER A 19 8.36 -17.60 21.62
N GLU A 20 8.52 -17.97 22.90
CA GLU A 20 9.50 -17.34 23.78
C GLU A 20 10.93 -17.71 23.41
N ALA A 21 11.18 -19.00 23.16
CA ALA A 21 12.46 -19.49 22.64
C ALA A 21 12.80 -18.85 21.28
N ASP A 22 11.81 -18.74 20.38
CA ASP A 22 11.98 -18.10 19.08
C ASP A 22 12.30 -16.61 19.20
N PHE A 23 11.63 -15.89 20.10
CA PHE A 23 11.95 -14.49 20.36
C PHE A 23 13.38 -14.34 20.89
N ALA A 24 13.79 -15.20 21.82
CA ALA A 24 15.15 -15.20 22.37
C ALA A 24 16.19 -15.49 21.27
N ASP A 25 15.91 -16.43 20.37
CA ASP A 25 16.76 -16.75 19.21
C ASP A 25 16.86 -15.56 18.24
N ALA A 26 15.73 -14.95 17.89
CA ALA A 26 15.67 -13.77 17.02
C ALA A 26 16.49 -12.60 17.61
N ARG A 27 16.40 -12.38 18.92
CA ARG A 27 17.20 -11.39 19.67
C ARG A 27 18.69 -11.71 19.63
N ARG A 28 19.05 -12.98 19.83
CA ARG A 28 20.44 -13.45 19.76
C ARG A 28 21.03 -13.19 18.37
N ARG A 29 20.30 -13.53 17.30
CA ARG A 29 20.69 -13.25 15.91
C ARG A 29 20.87 -11.75 15.66
N ALA A 30 19.91 -10.91 16.06
CA ALA A 30 20.02 -9.46 15.93
C ALA A 30 21.25 -8.88 16.66
N PHE A 31 21.54 -9.41 17.85
CA PHE A 31 22.71 -9.01 18.64
C PHE A 31 24.03 -9.41 17.97
N LEU A 32 24.16 -10.66 17.51
CA LEU A 32 25.34 -11.13 16.77
C LEU A 32 25.59 -10.31 15.51
N ARG A 33 24.53 -9.97 14.77
CA ARG A 33 24.60 -9.10 13.59
C ARG A 33 25.10 -7.70 13.93
N ARG A 34 24.65 -7.15 15.07
CA ARG A 34 25.14 -5.86 15.58
C ARG A 34 26.62 -5.91 15.95
N ILE A 35 27.08 -6.96 16.63
CA ILE A 35 28.51 -7.15 16.93
C ILE A 35 29.32 -7.26 15.64
N GLY A 36 28.88 -8.10 14.70
CA GLY A 36 29.57 -8.28 13.42
C GLY A 36 29.64 -7.00 12.58
N ALA A 37 28.66 -6.10 12.69
CA ALA A 37 28.69 -4.78 12.06
C ALA A 37 29.70 -3.83 12.74
N LEU A 38 29.80 -3.90 14.08
CA LEU A 38 30.76 -3.11 14.84
C LEU A 38 32.21 -3.55 14.56
N LEU A 39 32.46 -4.86 14.49
CA LEU A 39 33.78 -5.42 14.14
C LEU A 39 34.22 -5.00 12.73
N ARG A 40 33.27 -4.88 11.80
CA ARG A 40 33.50 -4.35 10.44
C ARG A 40 33.64 -2.84 10.38
N ARG A 41 33.61 -2.13 11.53
CA ARG A 41 33.63 -0.67 11.64
C ARG A 41 32.50 0.02 10.84
N ASP A 42 31.40 -0.67 10.58
CA ASP A 42 30.21 -0.14 9.92
C ASP A 42 28.93 -0.47 10.70
N PRO A 43 28.73 0.17 11.87
CA PRO A 43 27.52 -0.03 12.69
C PRO A 43 26.24 0.53 12.04
N GLY A 44 26.38 1.39 11.01
CA GLY A 44 25.26 1.96 10.27
C GLY A 44 24.58 0.95 9.36
N SER A 45 25.35 0.03 8.77
CA SER A 45 24.86 -1.02 7.87
C SER A 45 23.78 -1.92 8.45
N ASN A 46 23.74 -2.14 9.77
CA ASN A 46 22.77 -3.06 10.40
C ASN A 46 21.46 -2.38 10.83
N ARG A 47 21.16 -1.18 10.31
CA ARG A 47 19.93 -0.44 10.63
C ARG A 47 18.97 -0.40 9.46
N LEU A 48 17.67 -0.36 9.76
CA LEU A 48 16.64 -0.11 8.77
C LEU A 48 16.72 1.31 8.22
N LEU A 49 16.40 1.44 6.93
CA LEU A 49 16.30 2.74 6.28
C LEU A 49 15.08 3.51 6.82
N ARG A 50 15.24 4.83 6.95
CA ARG A 50 14.15 5.74 7.35
C ARG A 50 13.41 6.19 6.10
N PHE A 51 12.11 5.92 6.04
CA PHE A 51 11.28 6.31 4.91
C PHE A 51 11.38 7.81 4.59
N GLU A 52 11.23 8.69 5.59
CA GLU A 52 11.27 10.15 5.38
C GLU A 52 12.59 10.66 4.81
N GLN A 53 13.70 9.99 5.14
CA GLN A 53 15.00 10.31 4.59
C GLN A 53 15.08 9.91 3.11
N VAL A 54 14.72 8.65 2.81
CA VAL A 54 14.77 8.13 1.43
C VAL A 54 13.78 8.86 0.52
N LYS A 55 12.56 9.16 1.01
CA LYS A 55 11.55 9.92 0.26
C LYS A 55 12.07 11.30 -0.15
N ARG A 56 12.73 12.02 0.78
CA ARG A 56 13.31 13.33 0.53
C ARG A 56 14.48 13.27 -0.46
N GLU A 57 15.41 12.34 -0.25
CA GLU A 57 16.57 12.14 -1.14
C GLU A 57 16.14 11.72 -2.55
N PHE A 58 15.09 10.90 -2.66
CA PHE A 58 14.55 10.48 -3.96
C PHE A 58 13.73 11.57 -4.66
N GLY A 59 13.24 12.58 -3.93
CA GLY A 59 12.34 13.61 -4.46
C GLY A 59 10.93 13.09 -4.75
N ALA A 60 10.45 12.12 -3.95
CA ALA A 60 9.14 11.50 -4.17
C ALA A 60 8.00 12.36 -3.59
N GLY A 61 7.50 13.29 -4.40
CA GLY A 61 6.35 14.14 -4.08
C GLY A 61 4.99 13.54 -4.49
N GLY A 62 4.96 12.67 -5.49
CA GLY A 62 3.74 11.98 -5.94
C GLY A 62 3.49 10.68 -5.19
N GLN A 63 2.22 10.27 -5.08
CA GLN A 63 1.84 8.99 -4.50
C GLN A 63 0.71 8.32 -5.31
N VAL A 64 0.75 6.99 -5.41
CA VAL A 64 -0.27 6.18 -6.07
C VAL A 64 -0.54 4.90 -5.27
N TYR A 65 -1.81 4.55 -5.08
CA TYR A 65 -2.17 3.28 -4.43
C TYR A 65 -2.11 2.13 -5.44
N LEU A 66 -1.26 1.13 -5.16
CA LEU A 66 -1.05 -0.03 -6.03
C LEU A 66 -1.93 -1.23 -5.69
N GLY A 67 -2.75 -1.13 -4.64
CA GLY A 67 -3.61 -2.22 -4.18
C GLY A 67 -2.90 -3.28 -3.35
N MET A 68 -3.51 -4.46 -3.29
CA MET A 68 -2.95 -5.66 -2.67
C MET A 68 -1.86 -6.27 -3.56
N ARG A 69 -0.71 -6.60 -2.99
CA ARG A 69 0.44 -7.21 -3.67
C ARG A 69 1.12 -8.23 -2.77
N SER A 70 1.64 -9.29 -3.37
CA SER A 70 2.63 -10.15 -2.71
C SER A 70 4.00 -9.49 -2.84
N VAL A 71 4.65 -9.21 -1.72
CA VAL A 71 5.92 -8.46 -1.67
C VAL A 71 7.02 -9.34 -1.08
N PRO A 72 8.18 -9.49 -1.76
CA PRO A 72 9.31 -10.20 -1.21
C PRO A 72 9.81 -9.54 0.07
N VAL A 73 9.97 -10.32 1.14
CA VAL A 73 10.48 -9.84 2.44
C VAL A 73 11.88 -9.25 2.29
N SER A 74 12.69 -9.79 1.37
CA SER A 74 14.02 -9.27 1.04
C SER A 74 14.03 -7.86 0.45
N LYS A 75 12.93 -7.40 -0.14
CA LYS A 75 12.78 -6.03 -0.67
C LYS A 75 12.25 -5.04 0.39
N ILE A 76 11.90 -5.51 1.58
CA ILE A 76 11.53 -4.64 2.69
C ILE A 76 12.83 -4.18 3.36
N VAL A 77 13.19 -2.91 3.14
CA VAL A 77 14.50 -2.35 3.49
C VAL A 77 14.44 -1.32 4.61
N GLY A 78 13.23 -0.87 4.97
CA GLY A 78 13.07 0.24 5.89
C GLY A 78 11.73 0.32 6.58
N SER A 79 11.58 1.35 7.40
CA SER A 79 10.38 1.57 8.20
C SER A 79 9.98 3.04 8.20
N VAL A 80 8.67 3.25 8.24
CA VAL A 80 8.07 4.50 8.70
C VAL A 80 8.05 4.47 10.22
N GLY A 81 8.73 5.41 10.89
CA GLY A 81 8.70 5.59 12.35
C GLY A 81 9.50 4.60 13.22
N ARG A 82 9.63 3.32 12.85
CA ARG A 82 10.13 2.25 13.75
C ARG A 82 11.49 1.64 13.39
N HIS A 83 12.30 2.38 12.64
CA HIS A 83 13.61 1.94 12.17
C HIS A 83 14.65 1.57 13.26
N ARG A 84 14.41 1.92 14.54
CA ARG A 84 15.30 1.59 15.67
C ARG A 84 14.89 0.35 16.46
N ASP A 85 13.68 -0.13 16.22
CA ASP A 85 13.11 -1.28 16.93
C ASP A 85 13.62 -2.60 16.34
N PHE A 86 14.05 -2.58 15.08
CA PHE A 86 14.47 -3.75 14.31
C PHE A 86 15.84 -3.51 13.66
N ASP A 87 16.57 -4.59 13.42
CA ASP A 87 17.82 -4.56 12.67
C ASP A 87 17.56 -4.62 11.14
N ARG A 88 18.63 -4.61 10.33
CA ARG A 88 18.52 -4.67 8.86
C ARG A 88 17.83 -5.93 8.33
N ALA A 89 17.86 -7.04 9.07
CA ALA A 89 17.14 -8.25 8.72
C ALA A 89 15.72 -8.27 9.33
N PHE A 90 15.19 -7.13 9.76
CA PHE A 90 13.90 -7.03 10.44
C PHE A 90 13.78 -7.86 11.72
N LEU A 91 14.90 -8.25 12.35
CA LEU A 91 14.88 -8.97 13.61
C LEU A 91 14.71 -8.01 14.80
N PRO A 92 14.01 -8.41 15.87
CA PRO A 92 13.72 -7.53 17.00
C PRO A 92 15.02 -7.11 17.71
N ALA A 93 15.25 -5.80 17.79
CA ALA A 93 16.43 -5.21 18.44
C ALA A 93 16.14 -4.72 19.87
N LYS A 94 14.88 -4.75 20.31
CA LYS A 94 14.42 -4.26 21.63
C LYS A 94 13.55 -5.29 22.34
N ASP A 95 13.61 -5.32 23.67
CA ASP A 95 12.89 -6.31 24.48
C ASP A 95 11.38 -6.01 24.59
N HIS A 96 10.98 -4.74 24.58
CA HIS A 96 9.57 -4.32 24.63
C HIS A 96 8.70 -4.90 23.48
N LEU A 97 9.33 -5.43 22.42
CA LEU A 97 8.65 -6.09 21.30
C LEU A 97 8.14 -7.49 21.64
N ARG A 98 8.66 -8.11 22.72
CA ARG A 98 8.47 -9.52 23.08
C ARG A 98 7.04 -9.99 22.99
N GLU A 99 6.14 -9.37 23.76
CA GLU A 99 4.76 -9.86 23.89
C GLU A 99 4.00 -9.82 22.57
N ARG A 100 4.12 -8.70 21.83
CA ARG A 100 3.44 -8.53 20.55
C ARG A 100 4.06 -9.42 19.47
N TRP A 101 5.38 -9.57 19.46
CA TRP A 101 6.09 -10.47 18.56
C TRP A 101 5.65 -11.92 18.78
N MET A 102 5.66 -12.40 20.03
CA MET A 102 5.22 -13.76 20.38
C MET A 102 3.73 -13.98 20.03
N ARG A 103 2.87 -12.96 20.19
CA ARG A 103 1.46 -13.07 19.80
C ARG A 103 1.32 -13.29 18.28
N VAL A 104 2.12 -12.60 17.49
CA VAL A 104 2.13 -12.74 16.02
C VAL A 104 2.73 -14.09 15.61
N ASP A 105 3.80 -14.54 16.26
CA ASP A 105 4.39 -15.86 16.02
C ASP A 105 3.36 -16.98 16.27
N ARG A 106 2.67 -16.95 17.42
CA ARG A 106 1.59 -17.90 17.70
C ARG A 106 0.46 -17.83 16.68
N MET A 107 0.13 -16.64 16.18
CA MET A 107 -0.91 -16.47 15.16
C MET A 107 -0.50 -17.15 13.85
N LEU A 108 0.73 -16.95 13.38
CA LEU A 108 1.26 -17.63 12.20
C LEU A 108 1.17 -19.15 12.37
N ARG A 109 1.62 -19.67 13.53
CA ARG A 109 1.59 -21.11 13.81
C ARG A 109 0.17 -21.69 13.85
N ARG A 110 -0.80 -20.92 14.37
CA ARG A 110 -2.20 -21.36 14.49
C ARG A 110 -2.98 -21.25 13.18
N ARG A 111 -2.74 -20.20 12.40
CA ARG A 111 -3.53 -19.87 11.19
C ARG A 111 -2.84 -20.24 9.89
N GLY A 112 -1.54 -20.56 9.93
CA GLY A 112 -0.71 -20.81 8.74
C GLY A 112 -0.40 -19.55 7.92
N THR A 113 -1.00 -18.40 8.24
CA THR A 113 -0.81 -17.14 7.51
C THR A 113 -0.84 -15.92 8.43
N LEU A 114 -0.25 -14.82 7.96
CA LEU A 114 -0.26 -13.52 8.60
C LEU A 114 -1.22 -12.58 7.85
N PRO A 115 -2.00 -11.74 8.55
CA PRO A 115 -2.83 -10.74 7.89
C PRO A 115 -1.96 -9.76 7.08
N PRO A 116 -2.51 -9.11 6.03
CA PRO A 116 -1.74 -8.22 5.16
C PRO A 116 -1.15 -7.01 5.88
N VAL A 117 0.09 -6.66 5.52
CA VAL A 117 0.82 -5.49 6.05
C VAL A 117 0.59 -4.25 5.18
N ASP A 118 0.97 -3.08 5.70
CA ASP A 118 0.86 -1.82 4.93
C ASP A 118 2.26 -1.32 4.62
N LEU A 119 2.55 -1.15 3.32
CA LEU A 119 3.88 -0.80 2.82
C LEU A 119 3.85 0.45 1.95
N TYR A 120 4.90 1.25 2.11
CA TYR A 120 5.27 2.28 1.14
C TYR A 120 6.36 1.76 0.22
N LYS A 121 6.25 2.03 -1.07
CA LYS A 121 7.27 1.71 -2.09
C LYS A 121 7.97 2.99 -2.52
N VAL A 122 9.30 2.97 -2.58
CA VAL A 122 10.12 4.02 -3.19
C VAL A 122 11.18 3.34 -4.05
N GLY A 123 11.15 3.57 -5.36
CA GLY A 123 11.97 2.80 -6.30
C GLY A 123 11.70 1.29 -6.14
N ASP A 124 12.74 0.51 -5.86
CA ASP A 124 12.65 -0.94 -5.65
C ASP A 124 12.50 -1.37 -4.18
N GLY A 125 12.59 -0.42 -3.25
CA GLY A 125 12.57 -0.66 -1.81
C GLY A 125 11.19 -0.47 -1.21
N TYR A 126 10.87 -1.31 -0.21
CA TYR A 126 9.65 -1.21 0.57
C TYR A 126 9.92 -0.79 2.01
N PHE A 127 9.00 0.00 2.55
CA PHE A 127 9.06 0.57 3.88
C PHE A 127 7.80 0.22 4.64
N VAL A 128 7.95 -0.37 5.83
CA VAL A 128 6.80 -0.79 6.63
C VAL A 128 6.13 0.42 7.27
N LEU A 129 4.88 0.68 6.88
CA LEU A 129 3.99 1.63 7.53
C LEU A 129 3.32 0.98 8.74
N ASP A 130 2.69 -0.19 8.54
CA ASP A 130 2.11 -1.02 9.60
C ASP A 130 2.48 -2.49 9.44
N GLY A 131 2.53 -3.22 10.56
CA GLY A 131 2.77 -4.66 10.56
C GLY A 131 4.23 -5.06 10.79
N HIS A 132 5.06 -4.22 11.43
CA HIS A 132 6.49 -4.52 11.66
C HIS A 132 6.73 -5.87 12.33
N HIS A 133 5.92 -6.25 13.32
CA HIS A 133 6.04 -7.55 13.98
C HIS A 133 5.73 -8.72 13.03
N ARG A 134 4.80 -8.54 12.08
CA ARG A 134 4.46 -9.54 11.07
C ARG A 134 5.60 -9.72 10.07
N VAL A 135 6.17 -8.62 9.59
CA VAL A 135 7.39 -8.67 8.75
C VAL A 135 8.55 -9.31 9.50
N SER A 136 8.74 -8.98 10.78
CA SER A 136 9.78 -9.56 11.61
C SER A 136 9.62 -11.07 11.81
N VAL A 137 8.42 -11.54 12.13
CA VAL A 137 8.10 -12.97 12.26
C VAL A 137 8.26 -13.68 10.91
N ALA A 138 7.77 -13.09 9.82
CA ALA A 138 7.95 -13.63 8.48
C ALA A 138 9.44 -13.79 8.12
N SER A 139 10.25 -12.76 8.39
CA SER A 139 11.69 -12.80 8.17
C SER A 139 12.39 -13.84 9.03
N TYR A 140 12.02 -13.96 10.32
CA TYR A 140 12.59 -14.96 11.23
C TYR A 140 12.34 -16.39 10.75
N HIS A 141 11.12 -16.69 10.27
CA HIS A 141 10.75 -18.01 9.74
C HIS A 141 11.20 -18.26 8.30
N GLY A 142 11.87 -17.30 7.65
CA GLY A 142 12.31 -17.44 6.27
C GLY A 142 11.16 -17.44 5.25
N ILE A 143 10.01 -16.85 5.60
CA ILE A 143 8.92 -16.65 4.65
C ILE A 143 9.40 -15.67 3.57
N GLU A 144 9.30 -16.08 2.30
CA GLU A 144 9.85 -15.31 1.19
C GLU A 144 9.02 -14.07 0.84
N GLN A 145 7.70 -14.16 0.96
CA GLN A 145 6.76 -13.12 0.54
C GLN A 145 5.67 -12.87 1.57
N VAL A 146 5.19 -11.62 1.63
CA VAL A 146 4.08 -11.20 2.49
C VAL A 146 3.03 -10.47 1.66
N ASP A 147 1.76 -10.70 1.99
CA ASP A 147 0.67 -9.92 1.44
C ASP A 147 0.69 -8.50 2.00
N ALA A 148 0.58 -7.51 1.13
CA ALA A 148 0.67 -6.10 1.51
C ALA A 148 -0.28 -5.20 0.71
N ARG A 149 -0.86 -4.19 1.38
CA ARG A 149 -1.42 -3.00 0.72
C ARG A 149 -0.28 -2.03 0.46
N VAL A 150 -0.09 -1.65 -0.80
CA VAL A 150 1.08 -0.87 -1.23
C VAL A 150 0.68 0.52 -1.73
N VAL A 151 1.32 1.56 -1.19
CA VAL A 151 1.32 2.91 -1.76
C VAL A 151 2.71 3.20 -2.31
N GLU A 152 2.80 3.51 -3.59
CA GLU A 152 4.06 3.89 -4.22
C GLU A 152 4.25 5.41 -4.22
N PHE A 153 5.43 5.84 -3.78
CA PHE A 153 5.89 7.21 -3.83
C PHE A 153 6.87 7.37 -4.99
N HIS A 154 6.55 8.28 -5.91
CA HIS A 154 7.33 8.52 -7.13
C HIS A 154 7.64 10.00 -7.29
N ARG A 155 8.62 10.31 -8.15
CA ARG A 155 8.87 11.69 -8.56
C ARG A 155 7.63 12.22 -9.27
N PRO A 156 7.18 13.44 -8.98
CA PRO A 156 6.10 14.04 -9.75
C PRO A 156 6.55 14.13 -11.21
N SER A 157 5.85 13.45 -12.10
CA SER A 157 5.99 13.72 -13.53
C SER A 157 5.48 15.15 -13.74
N VAL A 158 6.27 16.00 -14.40
CA VAL A 158 5.73 17.24 -14.97
C VAL A 158 4.51 16.81 -15.79
N PRO A 159 3.30 17.36 -15.56
CA PRO A 159 2.18 17.05 -16.43
C PRO A 159 2.65 17.43 -17.84
N GLU A 160 2.78 16.43 -18.70
CA GLU A 160 3.13 16.63 -20.09
C GLU A 160 2.20 17.71 -20.60
N ALA A 161 2.77 18.88 -20.91
CA ALA A 161 2.00 20.01 -21.38
C ALA A 161 1.19 19.49 -22.56
N ARG A 162 -0.14 19.39 -22.37
CA ARG A 162 -1.04 18.92 -23.41
C ARG A 162 -0.65 19.70 -24.66
N PRO A 163 -0.15 19.05 -25.74
CA PRO A 163 0.29 19.79 -26.91
C PRO A 163 -0.88 20.69 -27.31
N PRO A 164 -0.62 21.98 -27.61
CA PRO A 164 -1.67 22.93 -27.89
C PRO A 164 -2.61 22.29 -28.89
N ARG A 165 -3.88 22.12 -28.47
CA ARG A 165 -4.94 21.55 -29.29
C ARG A 165 -4.84 22.18 -30.68
N THR A 166 -4.47 21.37 -31.66
CA THR A 166 -4.22 21.79 -33.04
C THR A 166 -5.37 22.68 -33.52
N ARG A 167 -5.09 23.65 -34.41
CA ARG A 167 -6.08 24.59 -34.99
C ARG A 167 -7.37 23.92 -35.53
N LEU A 168 -7.35 22.61 -35.78
CA LEU A 168 -8.51 21.78 -36.13
C LEU A 168 -9.64 21.80 -35.07
N ASP A 169 -9.31 21.85 -33.78
CA ASP A 169 -10.32 21.84 -32.71
C ASP A 169 -11.10 23.17 -32.65
N ALA A 170 -10.44 24.28 -32.99
CA ALA A 170 -11.07 25.61 -33.04
C ALA A 170 -12.12 25.72 -34.15
N ARG A 171 -11.98 24.96 -35.24
CA ARG A 171 -12.99 24.92 -36.32
C ARG A 171 -14.24 24.15 -35.90
N ARG A 172 -14.10 23.08 -35.11
CA ARG A 172 -15.23 22.25 -34.66
C ARG A 172 -16.15 22.99 -33.69
N ASN A 173 -15.60 23.86 -32.84
CA ASN A 173 -16.40 24.66 -31.91
C ASN A 173 -17.12 25.84 -32.62
N ARG A 174 -16.49 26.52 -33.58
CA ARG A 174 -17.16 27.57 -34.38
C ARG A 174 -18.29 27.06 -35.27
N ALA A 175 -18.24 25.79 -35.69
CA ALA A 175 -19.32 25.18 -36.46
C ALA A 175 -20.55 24.87 -35.59
N ARG A 176 -20.37 24.58 -34.30
CA ARG A 176 -21.47 24.36 -33.35
C ARG A 176 -22.16 25.64 -32.89
N GLU A 177 -21.44 26.77 -32.84
CA GLU A 177 -22.01 28.08 -32.49
C GLU A 177 -22.76 28.76 -33.65
N ARG A 178 -22.73 28.17 -34.85
CA ARG A 178 -23.38 28.70 -36.06
C ARG A 178 -24.64 27.94 -36.47
N GLU A 179 -25.22 27.14 -35.58
CA GLU A 179 -26.57 26.62 -35.81
C GLU A 179 -27.57 27.69 -35.34
N PRO A 180 -28.22 28.43 -36.26
CA PRO A 180 -29.22 29.40 -35.85
C PRO A 180 -30.39 28.66 -35.19
N GLU A 181 -30.82 29.17 -34.03
CA GLU A 181 -32.08 28.79 -33.40
C GLU A 181 -33.19 28.76 -34.46
N ARG A 182 -33.79 27.58 -34.66
CA ARG A 182 -34.94 27.42 -35.55
C ARG A 182 -36.05 28.34 -35.03
N PRO A 183 -36.60 29.27 -35.85
CA PRO A 183 -37.64 30.15 -35.36
C PRO A 183 -38.91 29.32 -35.07
N ALA A 184 -39.49 29.57 -33.91
CA ALA A 184 -40.77 29.01 -33.49
C ALA A 184 -41.83 29.23 -34.59
N ARG A 185 -42.47 28.14 -35.03
CA ARG A 185 -43.63 28.19 -35.92
C ARG A 185 -44.71 29.08 -35.27
N LYS A 186 -44.95 30.27 -35.82
CA LYS A 186 -46.17 31.05 -35.58
C LYS A 186 -47.36 30.24 -36.13
N VAL A 187 -48.16 29.67 -35.23
CA VAL A 187 -49.47 29.13 -35.59
C VAL A 187 -50.38 30.33 -35.88
N ARG A 188 -50.63 30.57 -37.17
CA ARG A 188 -51.52 31.61 -37.66
C ARG A 188 -52.96 31.16 -37.38
N ALA A 189 -53.65 31.91 -36.54
CA ALA A 189 -55.09 31.83 -36.35
C ALA A 189 -55.80 32.08 -37.70
N LEU A 190 -56.68 31.15 -38.08
CA LEU A 190 -57.73 31.39 -39.06
C LEU A 190 -59.02 31.62 -38.30
N ARG A 191 -59.50 32.87 -38.37
CA ARG A 191 -60.91 33.20 -38.15
C ARG A 191 -61.68 32.86 -39.42
N SER A 192 -62.79 32.15 -39.29
CA SER A 192 -63.97 32.36 -40.12
C SER A 192 -65.18 32.31 -39.20
N ALA A 193 -65.95 33.40 -39.24
CA ALA A 193 -67.25 33.54 -38.61
C ALA A 193 -68.28 32.68 -39.35
N ASP A 194 -69.40 32.41 -38.68
CA ASP A 194 -70.79 32.68 -39.13
C ASP A 194 -71.74 31.85 -38.24
N ALA A 195 -72.49 32.53 -37.36
CA ALA A 195 -73.95 32.77 -37.51
C ALA A 195 -74.74 31.46 -37.55
N THR A 196 -75.46 31.08 -36.49
CA THR A 196 -76.91 31.31 -36.27
C THR A 196 -77.27 30.55 -34.99
N GLY A 197 -78.01 31.07 -34.01
CA GLY A 197 -79.46 31.29 -34.04
C GLY A 197 -80.20 30.13 -33.32
N TRP A 198 -81.15 30.47 -32.45
CA TRP A 198 -82.12 29.61 -31.71
C TRP A 198 -81.56 28.87 -30.48
N GLY A 199 -82.15 28.88 -29.28
CA GLY A 199 -83.46 29.35 -28.81
C GLY A 199 -83.98 28.41 -27.72
N ARG A 200 -84.35 28.99 -26.57
CA ARG A 200 -85.05 28.44 -25.38
C ARG A 200 -84.28 27.55 -24.41
#